data_AF-A0A345YQX8-F1
#
_entry.id   AF-A0A345YQX8-F1
#
_cell.length_a   1.000
_cell.length_b   1.000
_cell.length_c   1.000
_cell.angle_alpha   90.00
_cell.angle_beta   90.00
_cell.angle_gamma   90.00
#
_symmetry.space_group_name_H-M   'P 1'
#
loop_
_entity.id
_entity.type
_entity.pdbx_description
1 polymer ?
#
loop_
_entity_poly.entity_id
_entity_poly.type
_entity_poly.pdbx_seq_one_letter_code
_entity_poly.pdbx_strand_id
1 'polypeptide(L)'
;MYMASATLRRPVAWGYATLSSRGPLGKRSRQPVATTHLPQVQASDSSPNRTRSVTHGSSKIRRSPCSRAPVAEDGLRTPPHPPDARPLPPYPRREAEMLSRRSLLTAAGASGIGLTAAACGSSDGGGTADGPVDMGAEVSALSGEISVLTPDFTGDARAGLDDMIDQFMENNPDVSVTVDQVAWDKLNEKLSTSIAGGVVADVIMAGVGWTPPFAEKGIFAQLPTDYVEGIGLDEAILTSSTFDGSYYSLPIAMDLRFVVYNKEMFEAKGITEPPATLEELAQIANDLTGDGVVGLDLLTTNIRQAWIHLLYAFGGTLFSEDGMTPTMHEEPGAKATQWILDLIDSGGVDYNMQAAEGQPTPFMRGEAAMQLLSTAAWNDWSTMMPELTEDGAVGMFLLPGGDGNDPVMFQGGTTVSVGQRSQNQDAAAALVQHFMDPAMLAQGNAALGKVPPTADIPETPEISENLLTSFALEHLDKAGAAEGGSAAWMEIRGNLQPIIEACLTGQADVETTLSEMKTLSDDAISRI
;
A
#
# COMPACT_ATOMS: atom_id res chain seq x y z
N MET A 1 -43.14 -4.92 39.33
CA MET A 1 -43.72 -3.97 40.29
C MET A 1 -42.78 -2.75 40.30
N TYR A 2 -43.20 -1.66 39.62
CA TYR A 2 -42.68 -0.26 39.60
C TYR A 2 -41.16 -0.01 39.35
N MET A 3 -40.67 0.92 38.52
CA MET A 3 -41.18 1.88 37.52
C MET A 3 -39.91 2.47 36.84
N ALA A 4 -39.70 2.29 35.53
CA ALA A 4 -39.68 3.32 34.47
C ALA A 4 -39.10 4.71 34.80
N SER A 5 -38.05 5.13 34.07
CA SER A 5 -37.98 6.46 33.44
C SER A 5 -36.99 6.45 32.27
N ALA A 6 -37.54 6.58 31.05
CA ALA A 6 -36.83 6.80 29.80
C ALA A 6 -36.90 8.30 29.46
N THR A 7 -35.79 8.88 29.00
CA THR A 7 -35.77 10.28 28.52
C THR A 7 -35.50 10.29 27.02
N LEU A 8 -36.57 10.52 26.25
CA LEU A 8 -36.54 10.80 24.82
C LEU A 8 -35.98 12.21 24.56
N ARG A 9 -35.03 12.34 23.62
CA ARG A 9 -34.75 13.60 22.92
C ARG A 9 -35.36 13.52 21.51
N ARG A 10 -36.17 14.53 21.16
CA ARG A 10 -36.68 14.79 19.81
C ARG A 10 -35.93 15.99 19.20
N PRO A 11 -35.85 16.07 17.86
CA PRO A 11 -35.04 17.06 17.14
C PRO A 11 -35.76 18.40 16.98
N VAL A 12 -34.98 19.47 16.85
CA VAL A 12 -35.46 20.83 16.55
C VAL A 12 -35.41 21.03 15.04
N ALA A 13 -36.58 21.28 14.44
CA ALA A 13 -36.73 21.76 13.08
C ALA A 13 -36.55 23.28 13.03
N TRP A 14 -35.82 23.78 12.03
CA TRP A 14 -35.88 25.19 11.62
C TRP A 14 -36.43 25.27 10.20
N GLY A 15 -37.56 25.95 10.07
CA GLY A 15 -38.26 26.20 8.81
C GLY A 15 -37.80 27.50 8.16
N TYR A 16 -37.93 27.51 6.83
CA TYR A 16 -37.77 28.63 5.91
C TYR A 16 -38.67 29.83 6.24
N ALA A 17 -38.15 31.04 6.04
CA ALA A 17 -38.96 32.21 5.72
C ALA A 17 -38.19 33.14 4.75
N THR A 18 -38.80 33.34 3.58
CA THR A 18 -38.47 34.29 2.53
C THR A 18 -38.79 35.72 2.94
N LEU A 19 -37.97 36.70 2.54
CA LEU A 19 -38.44 38.06 2.25
C LEU A 19 -37.44 38.87 1.41
N SER A 20 -37.96 39.31 0.27
CA SER A 20 -37.39 40.22 -0.71
C SER A 20 -37.19 41.65 -0.19
N SER A 21 -36.16 42.36 -0.64
CA SER A 21 -36.28 43.77 -1.07
C SER A 21 -35.10 44.21 -1.94
N ARG A 22 -35.41 45.15 -2.85
CA ARG A 22 -34.64 45.63 -4.01
C ARG A 22 -33.72 46.83 -3.67
N GLY A 23 -32.48 46.79 -4.18
CA GLY A 23 -31.66 47.89 -4.76
C GLY A 23 -31.32 49.15 -3.93
N PRO A 24 -30.44 50.08 -4.43
CA PRO A 24 -29.84 50.16 -5.77
C PRO A 24 -28.31 50.49 -5.86
N LEU A 25 -27.75 50.14 -7.03
CA LEU A 25 -26.73 50.82 -7.87
C LEU A 25 -25.75 51.84 -7.25
N GLY A 26 -24.45 51.57 -7.42
CA GLY A 26 -23.35 52.55 -7.31
C GLY A 26 -22.22 52.27 -8.30
N LYS A 27 -22.08 53.13 -9.32
CA LYS A 27 -21.08 53.11 -10.41
C LYS A 27 -19.66 53.46 -9.92
N ARG A 28 -18.62 52.91 -10.59
CA ARG A 28 -17.30 53.52 -10.94
C ARG A 28 -16.49 52.46 -11.71
N SER A 29 -15.58 52.74 -12.66
CA SER A 29 -15.40 53.72 -13.73
C SER A 29 -14.29 53.12 -14.61
N ARG A 30 -14.40 53.23 -15.94
CA ARG A 30 -13.46 52.67 -16.93
C ARG A 30 -12.20 53.52 -17.14
N GLN A 31 -11.08 52.80 -17.36
CA GLN A 31 -9.95 53.00 -18.32
C GLN A 31 -8.89 54.11 -18.09
N PRO A 32 -7.67 54.05 -18.72
CA PRO A 32 -7.23 53.21 -19.86
C PRO A 32 -5.84 52.51 -19.81
N VAL A 33 -5.71 51.50 -20.68
CA VAL A 33 -4.61 51.06 -21.58
C VAL A 33 -3.16 51.52 -21.31
N ALA A 34 -2.23 50.55 -21.24
CA ALA A 34 -0.88 50.68 -21.79
C ALA A 34 -0.39 49.33 -22.37
N THR A 35 -0.01 49.37 -23.64
CA THR A 35 0.49 48.31 -24.52
C THR A 35 2.01 48.24 -24.45
N THR A 36 2.62 47.03 -24.37
CA THR A 36 3.98 46.82 -24.93
C THR A 36 4.33 45.35 -25.19
N HIS A 37 4.49 45.06 -26.49
CA HIS A 37 5.42 44.15 -27.18
C HIS A 37 5.74 42.72 -26.70
N LEU A 38 5.21 41.76 -27.48
CA LEU A 38 5.82 40.45 -27.77
C LEU A 38 6.71 40.56 -29.04
N PRO A 39 7.82 39.80 -29.16
CA PRO A 39 8.48 39.57 -30.44
C PRO A 39 7.99 38.28 -31.12
N GLN A 40 7.82 38.40 -32.43
CA GLN A 40 7.41 37.38 -33.38
C GLN A 40 8.49 36.31 -33.63
N VAL A 41 8.06 35.07 -33.88
CA VAL A 41 8.81 34.12 -34.73
C VAL A 41 7.87 33.54 -35.78
N GLN A 42 8.40 33.48 -37.00
CA GLN A 42 7.73 33.29 -38.28
C GLN A 42 7.22 31.87 -38.52
N ALA A 43 6.02 31.74 -39.05
CA ALA A 43 5.57 30.59 -39.82
C ALA A 43 5.73 30.89 -41.31
N SER A 44 6.34 29.98 -42.06
CA SER A 44 6.41 30.04 -43.52
C SER A 44 5.53 28.97 -44.13
N ASP A 45 4.51 29.43 -44.84
CA ASP A 45 3.70 28.69 -45.82
C ASP A 45 4.56 28.14 -46.97
N SER A 46 4.25 26.92 -47.41
CA SER A 46 4.14 26.64 -48.85
C SER A 46 3.41 25.33 -49.14
N SER A 47 2.27 25.44 -49.82
CA SER A 47 1.68 24.45 -50.72
C SER A 47 1.34 25.23 -52.02
N PRO A 48 1.35 24.62 -53.24
CA PRO A 48 0.18 23.85 -53.68
C PRO A 48 0.41 22.72 -54.73
N ASN A 49 -0.38 21.65 -54.56
CA ASN A 49 -1.31 21.04 -55.53
C ASN A 49 -0.81 20.45 -56.87
N ARG A 50 -1.04 19.13 -57.08
CA ARG A 50 -1.59 18.60 -58.34
C ARG A 50 -2.18 17.18 -58.22
N THR A 51 -3.45 17.11 -58.61
CA THR A 51 -4.32 15.95 -58.87
C THR A 51 -3.85 15.04 -60.01
N ARG A 52 -4.07 13.72 -59.90
CA ARG A 52 -4.73 12.87 -60.93
C ARG A 52 -5.07 11.46 -60.41
N SER A 53 -6.15 10.92 -60.95
CA SER A 53 -6.93 9.76 -60.51
C SER A 53 -6.84 8.56 -61.48
N VAL A 54 -7.19 7.36 -60.94
CA VAL A 54 -7.64 6.07 -61.58
C VAL A 54 -6.56 5.31 -62.40
N THR A 55 -6.33 3.99 -62.33
CA THR A 55 -7.21 2.77 -62.37
C THR A 55 -6.50 1.49 -61.89
N HIS A 56 -7.32 0.48 -61.61
CA HIS A 56 -7.10 -0.92 -61.20
C HIS A 56 -5.88 -1.69 -61.75
N GLY A 57 -5.34 -2.58 -60.90
CA GLY A 57 -4.47 -3.68 -61.29
C GLY A 57 -4.31 -4.70 -60.16
N SER A 58 -5.14 -5.74 -60.17
CA SER A 58 -5.06 -6.92 -59.30
C SER A 58 -3.76 -7.70 -59.52
N SER A 59 -3.01 -8.02 -58.46
CA SER A 59 -2.04 -9.12 -58.48
C SER A 59 -1.98 -9.84 -57.13
N LYS A 60 -2.20 -11.16 -57.21
CA LYS A 60 -2.09 -12.13 -56.12
C LYS A 60 -0.61 -12.30 -55.76
N ILE A 61 -0.24 -12.11 -54.50
CA ILE A 61 1.08 -12.54 -53.99
C ILE A 61 0.90 -13.82 -53.18
N ARG A 62 1.41 -14.91 -53.75
CA ARG A 62 1.56 -16.22 -53.10
C ARG A 62 2.63 -16.14 -52.01
N ARG A 63 2.29 -16.60 -50.81
CA ARG A 63 3.26 -17.00 -49.79
C ARG A 63 3.85 -18.36 -50.16
N SER A 64 5.17 -18.52 -50.02
CA SER A 64 5.84 -19.81 -49.92
C SER A 64 7.09 -19.66 -49.05
N PRO A 65 7.50 -20.73 -48.36
CA PRO A 65 8.22 -20.68 -47.08
C PRO A 65 9.74 -20.66 -47.29
N CYS A 66 10.47 -19.99 -46.40
CA CYS A 66 11.93 -20.06 -46.40
C CYS A 66 12.40 -21.03 -45.31
N SER A 67 13.08 -22.08 -45.78
CA SER A 67 13.74 -23.15 -45.06
C SER A 67 15.00 -22.67 -44.31
N ARG A 68 15.27 -23.36 -43.19
CA ARG A 68 16.51 -23.36 -42.40
C ARG A 68 17.77 -23.47 -43.28
N ALA A 69 18.77 -22.63 -42.96
CA ALA A 69 20.16 -22.82 -43.36
C ALA A 69 20.99 -23.35 -42.16
N PRO A 70 22.04 -24.16 -42.39
CA PRO A 70 22.84 -24.77 -41.34
C PRO A 70 23.95 -23.81 -40.85
N VAL A 71 24.22 -23.82 -39.55
CA VAL A 71 25.36 -23.11 -38.95
C VAL A 71 26.55 -24.08 -38.86
N ALA A 72 27.70 -23.61 -39.33
CA ALA A 72 28.98 -24.32 -39.33
C ALA A 72 29.58 -24.44 -37.92
N GLU A 73 30.13 -25.61 -37.63
CA GLU A 73 30.96 -25.89 -36.45
C GLU A 73 32.29 -25.14 -36.55
N ASP A 74 32.60 -24.30 -35.55
CA ASP A 74 33.94 -23.84 -35.29
C ASP A 74 34.33 -24.19 -33.84
N GLY A 75 35.50 -24.78 -33.70
CA GLY A 75 35.95 -25.49 -32.51
C GLY A 75 36.36 -24.55 -31.39
N LEU A 76 35.77 -24.76 -30.21
CA LEU A 76 36.28 -24.20 -28.95
C LEU A 76 36.70 -25.32 -28.01
N ARG A 77 37.97 -25.20 -27.61
CA ARG A 77 38.74 -26.10 -26.76
C ARG A 77 38.08 -26.25 -25.39
N THR A 78 38.00 -27.48 -24.90
CA THR A 78 37.62 -27.81 -23.52
C THR A 78 38.70 -27.33 -22.53
N PRO A 79 38.33 -26.76 -21.37
CA PRO A 79 39.27 -26.52 -20.28
C PRO A 79 39.64 -27.85 -19.57
N PRO A 80 40.83 -27.95 -18.94
CA PRO A 80 41.30 -29.19 -18.34
C PRO A 80 40.58 -29.53 -17.02
N HIS A 81 40.40 -30.82 -16.77
CA HIS A 81 39.91 -31.39 -15.52
C HIS A 81 40.77 -30.97 -14.31
N PRO A 82 40.17 -30.75 -13.12
CA PRO A 82 40.92 -30.61 -11.88
C PRO A 82 41.48 -31.96 -11.41
N PRO A 83 42.62 -31.99 -10.68
CA PRO A 83 43.24 -33.23 -10.22
C PRO A 83 42.49 -33.84 -9.03
N ASP A 84 42.63 -35.16 -8.91
CA ASP A 84 42.04 -36.07 -7.92
C ASP A 84 41.91 -35.50 -6.49
N ALA A 85 40.66 -35.41 -6.02
CA ALA A 85 40.34 -35.15 -4.63
C ALA A 85 40.68 -36.38 -3.77
N ARG A 86 41.63 -36.21 -2.83
CA ARG A 86 41.88 -37.20 -1.77
C ARG A 86 40.67 -37.26 -0.83
N PRO A 87 40.30 -38.44 -0.30
CA PRO A 87 39.18 -38.55 0.62
C PRO A 87 39.47 -37.82 1.94
N LEU A 88 38.53 -37.00 2.38
CA LEU A 88 38.54 -36.33 3.69
C LEU A 88 38.46 -37.38 4.82
N PRO A 89 39.10 -37.14 5.98
CA PRO A 89 38.94 -38.01 7.15
C PRO A 89 37.50 -37.90 7.70
N PRO A 90 36.97 -38.97 8.32
CA PRO A 90 35.61 -38.96 8.83
C PRO A 90 35.47 -38.00 10.01
N TYR A 91 34.40 -37.19 10.00
CA TYR A 91 33.96 -36.40 11.15
C TYR A 91 33.66 -37.31 12.34
N PRO A 92 34.02 -36.92 13.58
CA PRO A 92 33.66 -37.68 14.76
C PRO A 92 32.14 -37.63 14.96
N ARG A 93 31.50 -38.80 15.05
CA ARG A 93 30.13 -38.95 15.51
C ARG A 93 30.04 -38.39 16.93
N ARG A 94 29.29 -37.30 17.14
CA ARG A 94 28.71 -37.04 18.46
C ARG A 94 27.59 -38.05 18.66
N GLU A 95 27.81 -38.98 19.58
CA GLU A 95 26.78 -39.84 20.11
C GLU A 95 25.70 -38.95 20.74
N ALA A 96 24.48 -39.01 20.19
CA ALA A 96 23.31 -38.49 20.85
C ALA A 96 23.03 -39.40 22.04
N GLU A 97 23.35 -38.95 23.25
CA GLU A 97 22.81 -39.56 24.46
C GLU A 97 21.30 -39.34 24.48
N MET A 98 20.58 -40.40 24.11
CA MET A 98 19.14 -40.51 24.29
C MET A 98 18.82 -40.50 25.79
N LEU A 99 18.39 -39.35 26.31
CA LEU A 99 17.73 -39.29 27.61
C LEU A 99 16.36 -39.96 27.49
N SER A 100 16.22 -41.08 28.20
CA SER A 100 15.02 -41.94 28.16
C SER A 100 13.80 -41.26 28.78
N ARG A 101 12.61 -41.59 28.25
CA ARG A 101 11.25 -41.10 28.59
C ARG A 101 10.75 -41.39 30.02
N ARG A 102 11.60 -41.33 31.05
CA ARG A 102 11.23 -41.68 32.44
C ARG A 102 11.57 -40.63 33.52
N SER A 103 11.98 -39.42 33.15
CA SER A 103 12.36 -38.39 34.14
C SER A 103 11.53 -37.10 34.11
N LEU A 104 10.47 -37.04 33.31
CA LEU A 104 9.50 -35.94 33.30
C LEU A 104 8.18 -36.46 33.86
N LEU A 105 8.02 -36.40 35.20
CA LEU A 105 6.75 -36.37 35.94
C LEU A 105 7.04 -36.54 37.44
N THR A 106 7.60 -35.51 38.09
CA THR A 106 7.42 -35.32 39.53
C THR A 106 7.64 -33.86 39.91
N ALA A 107 6.69 -33.33 40.70
CA ALA A 107 6.71 -32.06 41.43
C ALA A 107 6.21 -30.80 40.71
N ALA A 108 4.96 -30.85 40.25
CA ALA A 108 4.05 -29.71 40.43
C ALA A 108 3.52 -29.76 41.87
N GLY A 109 3.66 -28.66 42.63
CA GLY A 109 3.16 -28.58 44.01
C GLY A 109 3.53 -27.31 44.77
N ALA A 110 2.75 -26.25 44.52
CA ALA A 110 2.34 -25.16 45.42
C ALA A 110 3.37 -24.43 46.32
N SER A 111 3.51 -23.12 46.10
CA SER A 111 3.58 -22.08 47.15
C SER A 111 3.31 -20.71 46.53
N GLY A 112 2.32 -19.99 47.08
CA GLY A 112 1.99 -18.62 46.69
C GLY A 112 2.58 -17.55 47.62
N ILE A 113 2.11 -16.32 47.39
CA ILE A 113 2.30 -15.05 48.13
C ILE A 113 3.43 -14.17 47.58
N GLY A 114 3.03 -12.96 47.20
CA GLY A 114 3.81 -11.98 46.47
C GLY A 114 4.81 -11.17 47.29
N LEU A 115 5.66 -10.47 46.54
CA LEU A 115 6.54 -9.39 46.98
C LEU A 115 6.62 -8.37 45.84
N THR A 116 5.92 -7.26 46.02
CA THR A 116 6.17 -6.01 45.31
C THR A 116 7.45 -5.36 45.85
N ALA A 117 8.18 -4.70 44.94
CA ALA A 117 9.22 -3.71 45.12
C ALA A 117 10.63 -4.20 45.49
N ALA A 118 11.52 -4.21 44.49
CA ALA A 118 12.74 -3.38 44.41
C ALA A 118 13.68 -3.96 43.35
N ALA A 119 13.76 -3.32 42.18
CA ALA A 119 14.81 -3.57 41.20
C ALA A 119 15.42 -2.24 40.74
N CYS A 120 16.21 -1.63 41.63
CA CYS A 120 17.29 -0.74 41.21
C CYS A 120 18.58 -1.57 41.26
N GLY A 121 19.26 -1.73 40.13
CA GLY A 121 20.53 -2.46 40.09
C GLY A 121 21.09 -2.71 38.68
N SER A 122 21.52 -1.62 38.02
CA SER A 122 22.77 -1.50 37.24
C SER A 122 23.36 -2.73 36.51
N SER A 123 23.39 -2.61 35.17
CA SER A 123 24.48 -2.94 34.22
C SER A 123 25.18 -4.31 34.33
N ASP A 124 24.72 -5.28 33.53
CA ASP A 124 25.53 -6.00 32.52
C ASP A 124 24.70 -7.15 31.91
N GLY A 125 24.60 -7.20 30.58
CA GLY A 125 24.14 -8.37 29.82
C GLY A 125 22.90 -8.11 28.96
N GLY A 126 23.14 -7.87 27.66
CA GLY A 126 22.10 -7.76 26.63
C GLY A 126 21.22 -9.01 26.56
N GLY A 127 20.08 -8.96 27.26
CA GLY A 127 18.95 -9.84 27.07
C GLY A 127 17.93 -9.13 26.21
N THR A 128 17.43 -9.81 25.17
CA THR A 128 16.15 -9.47 24.54
C THR A 128 15.08 -9.37 25.62
N ALA A 129 14.37 -8.24 25.68
CA ALA A 129 13.23 -8.14 26.59
C ALA A 129 12.16 -9.15 26.13
N ASP A 130 11.89 -10.17 26.95
CA ASP A 130 10.79 -11.09 26.71
C ASP A 130 9.48 -10.39 27.11
N GLY A 131 8.67 -10.00 26.13
CA GLY A 131 7.35 -9.41 26.31
C GLY A 131 7.13 -8.11 25.53
N PRO A 132 5.90 -7.54 25.60
CA PRO A 132 5.59 -6.26 24.96
C PRO A 132 6.47 -5.11 25.46
N VAL A 133 6.78 -4.17 24.57
CA VAL A 133 7.50 -2.93 24.94
C VAL A 133 6.64 -2.04 25.83
N ASP A 134 7.28 -1.24 26.68
CA ASP A 134 6.56 -0.26 27.51
C ASP A 134 6.20 0.98 26.69
N MET A 135 4.92 1.10 26.32
CA MET A 135 4.35 2.27 25.64
C MET A 135 3.83 3.34 26.62
N GLY A 136 4.12 3.22 27.93
CA GLY A 136 3.68 4.13 28.98
C GLY A 136 4.81 4.87 29.70
N ALA A 137 6.05 4.76 29.23
CA ALA A 137 7.20 5.41 29.85
C ALA A 137 7.03 6.95 29.89
N GLU A 138 7.23 7.55 31.07
CA GLU A 138 7.14 9.01 31.21
C GLU A 138 8.26 9.69 30.41
N VAL A 139 7.86 10.56 29.47
CA VAL A 139 8.72 11.35 28.56
C VAL A 139 9.83 12.13 29.29
N SER A 140 9.68 12.41 30.59
CA SER A 140 10.56 13.31 31.35
C SER A 140 11.94 12.76 31.76
N ALA A 141 12.30 11.52 31.40
CA ALA A 141 13.59 10.91 31.73
C ALA A 141 14.25 10.11 30.58
N LEU A 142 13.86 10.36 29.33
CA LEU A 142 14.40 9.64 28.18
C LEU A 142 15.82 10.11 27.84
N SER A 143 16.71 9.17 27.52
CA SER A 143 18.08 9.46 27.05
C SER A 143 18.59 8.35 26.13
N GLY A 144 19.59 8.66 25.29
CA GLY A 144 20.26 7.68 24.43
C GLY A 144 20.31 8.07 22.95
N GLU A 145 20.98 7.25 22.15
CA GLU A 145 21.08 7.43 20.71
C GLU A 145 20.14 6.45 20.00
N ILE A 146 19.13 6.98 19.29
CA ILE A 146 18.14 6.21 18.52
C ILE A 146 18.52 6.25 17.03
N SER A 147 18.43 5.10 16.38
CA SER A 147 18.49 4.96 14.92
C SER A 147 17.10 4.67 14.36
N VAL A 148 16.70 5.42 13.32
CA VAL A 148 15.46 5.21 12.57
C VAL A 148 15.82 4.67 11.19
N LEU A 149 15.38 3.45 10.87
CA LEU A 149 15.47 2.91 9.51
C LEU A 149 14.15 3.13 8.79
N THR A 150 14.20 3.80 7.64
CA THR A 150 13.02 4.18 6.88
C THR A 150 13.20 3.95 5.38
N PRO A 151 12.10 3.74 4.62
CA PRO A 151 12.12 3.98 3.18
C PRO A 151 12.57 5.42 2.85
N ASP A 152 13.00 5.62 1.61
CA ASP A 152 13.45 6.92 1.11
C ASP A 152 12.29 7.92 0.98
N PHE A 153 12.28 8.91 1.87
CA PHE A 153 11.50 10.12 1.75
C PHE A 153 12.35 11.22 1.11
N THR A 154 11.76 11.96 0.17
CA THR A 154 12.41 13.06 -0.55
C THR A 154 11.55 14.32 -0.52
N GLY A 155 12.15 15.48 -0.81
CA GLY A 155 11.45 16.76 -0.85
C GLY A 155 10.72 17.07 0.47
N ASP A 156 9.47 17.49 0.36
CA ASP A 156 8.64 17.90 1.51
C ASP A 156 8.39 16.76 2.50
N ALA A 157 8.31 15.51 2.01
CA ALA A 157 8.17 14.33 2.86
C ALA A 157 9.40 14.15 3.79
N ARG A 158 10.61 14.43 3.27
CA ARG A 158 11.82 14.36 4.09
C ARG A 158 11.85 15.48 5.12
N ALA A 159 11.58 16.71 4.68
CA ALA A 159 11.55 17.86 5.57
C ALA A 159 10.52 17.68 6.69
N GLY A 160 9.35 17.10 6.38
CA GLY A 160 8.33 16.76 7.35
C GLY A 160 8.80 15.72 8.38
N LEU A 161 9.46 14.64 7.95
CA LEU A 161 10.02 13.65 8.87
C LEU A 161 11.09 14.25 9.78
N ASP A 162 12.01 15.03 9.23
CA ASP A 162 13.07 15.69 10.00
C ASP A 162 12.49 16.64 11.04
N ASP A 163 11.48 17.44 10.67
CA ASP A 163 10.80 18.37 11.59
C ASP A 163 10.07 17.64 12.72
N MET A 164 9.37 16.53 12.45
CA MET A 164 8.75 15.71 13.50
C MET A 164 9.81 15.14 14.47
N ILE A 165 10.95 14.70 13.94
CA ILE A 165 12.05 14.18 14.77
C ILE A 165 12.70 15.30 15.60
N ASP A 166 12.86 16.50 15.03
CA ASP A 166 13.36 17.66 15.75
C ASP A 166 12.43 18.07 16.90
N GLN A 167 11.11 18.11 16.66
CA GLN A 167 10.09 18.35 17.70
C GLN A 167 10.16 17.30 18.83
N PHE A 168 10.40 16.03 18.49
CA PHE A 168 10.63 15.01 19.51
C PHE A 168 11.89 15.28 20.34
N MET A 169 13.02 15.61 19.71
CA MET A 169 14.27 15.90 20.42
C MET A 169 14.22 17.19 21.25
N GLU A 170 13.46 18.21 20.81
CA GLU A 170 13.24 19.43 21.60
C GLU A 170 12.55 19.13 22.94
N ASN A 171 11.63 18.18 22.95
CA ASN A 171 10.95 17.71 24.15
C ASN A 171 11.78 16.69 24.96
N ASN A 172 12.84 16.14 24.37
CA ASN A 172 13.69 15.08 24.92
C ASN A 172 15.18 15.39 24.70
N PRO A 173 15.74 16.40 25.39
CA PRO A 173 17.06 16.95 25.07
C PRO A 173 18.25 16.01 25.31
N ASP A 174 18.04 14.91 26.05
CA ASP A 174 19.06 13.88 26.30
C ASP A 174 18.96 12.71 25.30
N VAL A 175 18.04 12.78 24.33
CA VAL A 175 17.89 11.82 23.23
C VAL A 175 18.43 12.43 21.93
N SER A 176 19.19 11.65 21.18
CA SER A 176 19.59 12.01 19.81
C SER A 176 19.06 10.99 18.81
N VAL A 177 18.55 11.45 17.68
CA VAL A 177 18.00 10.59 16.63
C VAL A 177 18.84 10.67 15.36
N THR A 178 19.14 9.52 14.77
CA THR A 178 19.79 9.41 13.45
C THR A 178 18.85 8.70 12.49
N VAL A 179 18.72 9.21 11.27
CA VAL A 179 17.83 8.63 10.26
C VAL A 179 18.65 8.00 9.14
N ASP A 180 18.36 6.73 8.87
CA ASP A 180 18.97 5.94 7.81
C ASP A 180 17.90 5.60 6.76
N GLN A 181 18.00 6.19 5.57
CA GLN A 181 17.05 5.99 4.48
C GLN A 181 17.59 5.03 3.43
N VAL A 182 16.70 4.20 2.88
CA VAL A 182 16.99 3.40 1.69
C VAL A 182 15.79 3.33 0.77
N ALA A 183 16.04 3.18 -0.53
CA ALA A 183 14.99 2.94 -1.49
C ALA A 183 14.11 1.75 -1.07
N TRP A 184 12.80 1.84 -1.34
CA TRP A 184 11.81 0.84 -0.95
C TRP A 184 12.18 -0.59 -1.36
N ASP A 185 12.74 -0.75 -2.57
CA ASP A 185 13.17 -2.04 -3.11
C ASP A 185 14.41 -2.61 -2.40
N LYS A 186 15.18 -1.77 -1.70
CA LYS A 186 16.38 -2.15 -0.92
C LYS A 186 16.11 -2.30 0.57
N LEU A 187 14.99 -1.80 1.07
CA LEU A 187 14.67 -1.82 2.49
C LEU A 187 14.59 -3.24 3.05
N ASN A 188 13.97 -4.18 2.34
CA ASN A 188 13.89 -5.58 2.76
C ASN A 188 15.27 -6.27 2.81
N GLU A 189 16.14 -6.01 1.82
CA GLU A 189 17.51 -6.55 1.78
C GLU A 189 18.34 -5.99 2.93
N LYS A 190 18.23 -4.68 3.18
CA LYS A 190 18.93 -4.02 4.28
C LYS A 190 18.47 -4.55 5.63
N LEU A 191 17.16 -4.63 5.86
CA LEU A 191 16.60 -5.25 7.07
C LEU A 191 17.18 -6.65 7.21
N SER A 192 17.03 -7.52 6.22
CA SER A 192 17.54 -8.90 6.25
C SER A 192 19.05 -8.99 6.55
N THR A 193 19.86 -8.08 6.02
CA THR A 193 21.30 -8.01 6.28
C THR A 193 21.60 -7.55 7.71
N SER A 194 20.89 -6.53 8.19
CA SER A 194 20.98 -6.02 9.56
C SER A 194 20.67 -7.14 10.57
N ILE A 195 19.64 -7.96 10.30
CA ILE A 195 19.31 -9.16 11.09
C ILE A 195 20.51 -10.10 11.21
N ALA A 196 21.12 -10.47 10.08
CA ALA A 196 22.25 -11.39 10.04
C ALA A 196 23.49 -10.83 10.73
N GLY A 197 23.67 -9.50 10.70
CA GLY A 197 24.73 -8.78 11.39
C GLY A 197 24.47 -8.56 12.89
N GLY A 198 23.27 -8.87 13.39
CA GLY A 198 22.89 -8.64 14.79
C GLY A 198 22.62 -7.17 15.14
N VAL A 199 22.50 -6.29 14.14
CA VAL A 199 22.19 -4.88 14.31
C VAL A 199 20.74 -4.67 13.89
N VAL A 200 19.92 -4.01 14.70
CA VAL A 200 18.55 -3.66 14.34
C VAL A 200 18.36 -2.20 14.71
N ALA A 201 17.77 -1.42 13.81
CA ALA A 201 17.43 -0.04 14.11
C ALA A 201 16.44 0.02 15.28
N ASP A 202 16.50 1.11 16.04
CA ASP A 202 15.67 1.28 17.24
C ASP A 202 14.20 1.50 16.86
N VAL A 203 13.97 2.27 15.78
CA VAL A 203 12.65 2.45 15.15
C VAL A 203 12.73 2.08 13.69
N ILE A 204 11.72 1.36 13.20
CA ILE A 204 11.68 0.88 11.81
C ILE A 204 10.37 1.32 11.18
N MET A 205 10.46 2.02 10.04
CA MET A 205 9.32 2.27 9.17
C MET A 205 9.33 1.27 8.02
N ALA A 206 8.20 0.62 7.78
CA ALA A 206 8.06 -0.45 6.79
C ALA A 206 6.73 -0.36 6.02
N GLY A 207 6.58 -1.18 4.99
CA GLY A 207 5.35 -1.23 4.22
C GLY A 207 4.25 -2.02 4.92
N VAL A 208 3.00 -1.71 4.60
CA VAL A 208 1.85 -2.57 4.94
C VAL A 208 2.11 -4.00 4.44
N GLY A 209 1.81 -4.99 5.31
CA GLY A 209 2.06 -6.42 5.07
C GLY A 209 3.46 -6.91 5.45
N TRP A 210 4.36 -6.04 5.90
CA TRP A 210 5.69 -6.42 6.36
C TRP A 210 5.69 -6.87 7.82
N THR A 211 4.62 -6.57 8.57
CA THR A 211 4.54 -6.90 10.00
C THR A 211 4.72 -8.39 10.30
N PRO A 212 3.97 -9.34 9.69
CA PRO A 212 4.16 -10.76 9.99
C PRO A 212 5.59 -11.29 9.75
N PRO A 213 6.25 -11.06 8.60
CA PRO A 213 7.60 -11.58 8.35
C PRO A 213 8.68 -10.98 9.26
N PHE A 214 8.50 -9.76 9.77
CA PHE A 214 9.48 -9.14 10.68
C PHE A 214 9.16 -9.40 12.17
N ALA A 215 7.89 -9.61 12.52
CA ALA A 215 7.50 -10.10 13.84
C ALA A 215 8.01 -11.52 14.08
N GLU A 216 7.80 -12.44 13.12
CA GLU A 216 8.28 -13.84 13.19
C GLU A 216 9.81 -13.91 13.42
N LYS A 217 10.56 -13.04 12.74
CA LYS A 217 12.04 -12.97 12.86
C LYS A 217 12.52 -12.26 14.13
N GLY A 218 11.61 -11.81 15.00
CA GLY A 218 11.94 -11.07 16.22
C GLY A 218 12.64 -9.74 15.94
N ILE A 219 12.19 -9.03 14.91
CA ILE A 219 12.71 -7.72 14.50
C ILE A 219 11.81 -6.60 14.99
N PHE A 220 10.51 -6.77 14.82
CA PHE A 220 9.54 -5.86 15.41
C PHE A 220 9.23 -6.33 16.82
N ALA A 221 9.17 -5.37 17.73
CA ALA A 221 8.79 -5.63 19.10
C ALA A 221 7.28 -5.73 19.22
N GLN A 222 6.81 -6.61 20.10
CA GLN A 222 5.39 -6.71 20.42
C GLN A 222 4.93 -5.41 21.10
N LEU A 223 3.79 -4.88 20.68
CA LEU A 223 3.15 -3.71 21.29
C LEU A 223 2.09 -4.16 22.30
N PRO A 224 1.87 -3.40 23.40
CA PRO A 224 0.80 -3.71 24.35
C PRO A 224 -0.59 -3.57 23.70
N THR A 225 -1.42 -4.61 23.80
CA THR A 225 -2.80 -4.61 23.28
C THR A 225 -3.61 -3.43 23.79
N ASP A 226 -3.60 -3.17 25.11
CA ASP A 226 -4.34 -2.06 25.72
C ASP A 226 -3.94 -0.68 25.16
N TYR A 227 -2.67 -0.51 24.75
CA TYR A 227 -2.22 0.72 24.10
C TYR A 227 -2.81 0.84 22.69
N VAL A 228 -2.67 -0.22 21.88
CA VAL A 228 -3.13 -0.22 20.48
C VAL A 228 -4.66 -0.08 20.38
N GLU A 229 -5.41 -0.74 21.27
CA GLU A 229 -6.86 -0.56 21.35
C GLU A 229 -7.23 0.82 21.92
N GLY A 230 -6.42 1.36 22.83
CA GLY A 230 -6.64 2.66 23.48
C GLY A 230 -6.50 3.86 22.56
N ILE A 231 -5.68 3.77 21.50
CA ILE A 231 -5.57 4.83 20.47
C ILE A 231 -6.77 4.87 19.51
N GLY A 232 -7.66 3.86 19.55
CA GLY A 232 -8.97 3.90 18.88
C GLY A 232 -8.92 3.87 17.35
N LEU A 233 -7.92 3.22 16.75
CA LEU A 233 -7.88 3.01 15.30
C LEU A 233 -8.95 2.01 14.87
N ASP A 234 -9.41 2.12 13.62
CA ASP A 234 -10.35 1.15 13.04
C ASP A 234 -9.69 -0.23 12.91
N GLU A 235 -10.44 -1.29 13.25
CA GLU A 235 -9.96 -2.67 13.21
C GLU A 235 -9.52 -3.08 11.80
N ALA A 236 -10.20 -2.58 10.76
CA ALA A 236 -9.85 -2.85 9.37
C ALA A 236 -8.41 -2.44 9.07
N ILE A 237 -7.97 -1.30 9.58
CA ILE A 237 -6.60 -0.76 9.37
C ILE A 237 -5.57 -1.56 10.16
N LEU A 238 -5.93 -2.01 11.36
CA LEU A 238 -5.03 -2.74 12.26
C LEU A 238 -4.73 -4.19 11.83
N THR A 239 -5.52 -4.77 10.92
CA THR A 239 -5.32 -6.17 10.48
C THR A 239 -3.90 -6.44 9.97
N SER A 240 -3.29 -5.49 9.27
CA SER A 240 -1.92 -5.63 8.73
C SER A 240 -0.79 -5.42 9.75
N SER A 241 -1.16 -5.05 10.98
CA SER A 241 -0.27 -4.78 12.12
C SER A 241 -0.15 -5.96 13.08
N THR A 242 -0.81 -7.09 12.80
CA THR A 242 -0.85 -8.26 13.67
C THR A 242 0.00 -9.43 13.18
N PHE A 243 0.47 -10.24 14.13
CA PHE A 243 1.06 -11.56 13.92
C PHE A 243 0.79 -12.42 15.15
N ASP A 244 0.33 -13.67 14.96
CA ASP A 244 -0.01 -14.59 16.07
C ASP A 244 -0.90 -13.94 17.15
N GLY A 245 -1.93 -13.19 16.70
CA GLY A 245 -2.89 -12.51 17.57
C GLY A 245 -2.36 -11.32 18.37
N SER A 246 -1.13 -10.86 18.11
CA SER A 246 -0.49 -9.73 18.80
C SER A 246 -0.12 -8.60 17.83
N TYR A 247 -0.07 -7.37 18.31
CA TYR A 247 0.34 -6.20 17.52
C TYR A 247 1.86 -6.00 17.53
N TYR A 248 2.43 -5.62 16.39
CA TYR A 248 3.88 -5.40 16.24
C TYR A 248 4.26 -4.13 15.49
N SER A 249 3.27 -3.40 14.96
CA SER A 249 3.48 -2.14 14.25
C SER A 249 2.25 -1.26 14.38
N LEU A 250 2.40 0.03 14.07
CA LEU A 250 1.29 0.99 13.99
C LEU A 250 1.27 1.65 12.62
N PRO A 251 0.12 1.76 11.94
CA PRO A 251 0.01 2.52 10.70
C PRO A 251 0.19 4.02 11.01
N ILE A 252 1.08 4.71 10.28
CA ILE A 252 1.31 6.16 10.44
C ILE A 252 0.91 6.96 9.20
N ALA A 253 0.91 6.32 8.03
CA ALA A 253 0.52 6.97 6.79
C ALA A 253 -0.06 5.95 5.81
N MET A 254 -1.36 5.99 5.60
CA MET A 254 -2.06 5.05 4.73
C MET A 254 -2.04 5.52 3.28
N ASP A 255 -1.92 4.55 2.38
CA ASP A 255 -2.08 4.74 0.95
C ASP A 255 -3.29 3.92 0.49
N LEU A 256 -4.44 4.58 0.44
CA LEU A 256 -5.72 3.95 0.22
C LEU A 256 -6.07 3.93 -1.27
N ARG A 257 -6.74 2.86 -1.72
CA ARG A 257 -7.14 2.71 -3.12
C ARG A 257 -8.63 2.47 -3.29
N PHE A 258 -9.21 3.25 -4.19
CA PHE A 258 -10.60 3.21 -4.61
C PHE A 258 -10.71 3.72 -6.05
N VAL A 259 -11.89 3.70 -6.64
CA VAL A 259 -12.08 4.10 -8.04
C VAL A 259 -12.48 5.57 -8.12
N VAL A 260 -11.77 6.30 -8.98
CA VAL A 260 -12.19 7.65 -9.42
C VAL A 260 -12.73 7.58 -10.83
N TYR A 261 -13.63 8.50 -11.17
CA TYR A 261 -14.18 8.60 -12.52
C TYR A 261 -14.32 10.05 -12.98
N ASN A 262 -14.21 10.25 -14.30
CA ASN A 262 -14.45 11.54 -14.93
C ASN A 262 -15.97 11.76 -15.05
N LYS A 263 -16.49 12.78 -14.36
CA LYS A 263 -17.93 13.05 -14.31
C LYS A 263 -18.50 13.45 -15.68
N GLU A 264 -17.76 14.20 -16.49
CA GLU A 264 -18.20 14.59 -17.83
C GLU A 264 -18.35 13.36 -18.75
N MET A 265 -17.43 12.39 -18.68
CA MET A 265 -17.53 11.14 -19.45
C MET A 265 -18.72 10.28 -19.00
N PHE A 266 -19.01 10.22 -17.70
CA PHE A 266 -20.20 9.56 -17.16
C PHE A 266 -21.48 10.23 -17.65
N GLU A 267 -21.57 11.56 -17.52
CA GLU A 267 -22.71 12.37 -17.95
C GLU A 267 -22.96 12.24 -19.47
N ALA A 268 -21.90 12.24 -20.28
CA ALA A 268 -21.98 12.08 -21.73
C ALA A 268 -22.58 10.73 -22.15
N LYS A 269 -22.42 9.68 -21.32
CA LYS A 269 -23.04 8.35 -21.51
C LYS A 269 -24.36 8.19 -20.77
N GLY A 270 -24.81 9.20 -20.03
CA GLY A 270 -26.03 9.15 -19.23
C GLY A 270 -25.94 8.28 -17.99
N ILE A 271 -24.73 8.00 -17.51
CA ILE A 271 -24.47 7.26 -16.28
C ILE A 271 -24.59 8.24 -15.12
N THR A 272 -25.50 7.96 -14.18
CA THR A 272 -25.88 8.90 -13.12
C THR A 272 -25.49 8.43 -11.72
N GLU A 273 -25.12 7.16 -11.57
CA GLU A 273 -24.74 6.55 -10.30
C GLU A 273 -23.48 5.69 -10.49
N PRO A 274 -22.60 5.60 -9.49
CA PRO A 274 -21.50 4.64 -9.47
C PRO A 274 -22.00 3.17 -9.51
N PRO A 275 -21.19 2.22 -10.02
CA PRO A 275 -21.56 0.82 -10.01
C PRO A 275 -21.64 0.26 -8.59
N ALA A 276 -22.68 -0.52 -8.32
CA ALA A 276 -22.87 -1.21 -7.04
C ALA A 276 -22.24 -2.60 -7.01
N THR A 277 -21.94 -3.19 -8.17
CA THR A 277 -21.31 -4.53 -8.29
C THR A 277 -20.16 -4.53 -9.30
N LEU A 278 -19.31 -5.56 -9.24
CA LEU A 278 -18.23 -5.75 -10.21
C LEU A 278 -18.76 -6.00 -11.65
N GLU A 279 -19.95 -6.57 -11.81
CA GLU A 279 -20.59 -6.73 -13.12
C GLU A 279 -21.06 -5.39 -13.69
N GLU A 280 -21.64 -4.52 -12.85
CA GLU A 280 -22.00 -3.17 -13.25
C GLU A 280 -20.75 -2.34 -13.59
N LEU A 281 -19.67 -2.47 -12.82
CA LEU A 281 -18.39 -1.83 -13.10
C LEU A 281 -17.83 -2.29 -14.46
N ALA A 282 -17.86 -3.59 -14.74
CA ALA A 282 -17.44 -4.16 -16.03
C ALA A 282 -18.26 -3.60 -17.19
N GLN A 283 -19.60 -3.55 -17.03
CA GLN A 283 -20.50 -3.02 -18.05
C GLN A 283 -20.25 -1.53 -18.30
N ILE A 284 -20.11 -0.72 -17.24
CA ILE A 284 -19.82 0.71 -17.32
C ILE A 284 -18.46 0.94 -17.99
N ALA A 285 -17.43 0.18 -17.63
CA ALA A 285 -16.13 0.27 -18.28
C ALA A 285 -16.26 0.03 -19.81
N ASN A 286 -16.97 -1.02 -20.21
CA ASN A 286 -17.20 -1.33 -21.61
C ASN A 286 -18.01 -0.24 -22.34
N ASP A 287 -19.01 0.35 -21.70
CA ASP A 287 -19.82 1.44 -22.28
C ASP A 287 -19.02 2.74 -22.46
N LEU A 288 -18.03 2.96 -21.60
CA LEU A 288 -17.11 4.11 -21.65
C LEU A 288 -15.94 3.90 -22.62
N THR A 289 -15.60 2.66 -22.97
CA THR A 289 -14.55 2.36 -23.95
C THR A 289 -14.93 2.83 -25.36
N GLY A 290 -14.02 3.56 -26.01
CA GLY A 290 -14.17 4.05 -27.38
C GLY A 290 -13.42 5.35 -27.62
N ASP A 291 -13.26 5.74 -28.89
CA ASP A 291 -12.68 7.04 -29.29
C ASP A 291 -11.30 7.37 -28.67
N GLY A 292 -10.49 6.35 -28.39
CA GLY A 292 -9.17 6.49 -27.77
C GLY A 292 -9.18 6.50 -26.23
N VAL A 293 -10.35 6.28 -25.62
CA VAL A 293 -10.55 6.14 -24.17
C VAL A 293 -10.77 4.68 -23.80
N VAL A 294 -10.08 4.23 -22.75
CA VAL A 294 -10.35 2.96 -22.07
C VAL A 294 -11.34 3.17 -20.91
N GLY A 295 -12.22 2.20 -20.66
CA GLY A 295 -13.19 2.29 -19.58
C GLY A 295 -12.56 2.43 -18.20
N LEU A 296 -11.55 1.63 -17.91
CA LEU A 296 -10.90 1.55 -16.60
C LEU A 296 -9.38 1.41 -16.72
N ASP A 297 -8.66 2.38 -16.16
CA ASP A 297 -7.24 2.26 -15.82
C ASP A 297 -7.10 1.49 -14.50
N LEU A 298 -7.03 0.17 -14.61
CA LEU A 298 -6.93 -0.74 -13.46
C LEU A 298 -5.46 -0.99 -13.04
N LEU A 299 -4.55 -1.04 -14.01
CA LEU A 299 -3.24 -1.67 -13.83
C LEU A 299 -2.11 -0.67 -13.53
N THR A 300 -2.34 0.63 -13.70
CA THR A 300 -1.36 1.68 -13.34
C THR A 300 -1.02 1.69 -11.85
N THR A 301 -1.96 1.33 -10.97
CA THR A 301 -1.78 1.32 -9.49
C THR A 301 -0.80 0.24 -8.98
N ASN A 302 -0.33 -0.65 -9.86
CA ASN A 302 0.38 -1.93 -9.67
C ASN A 302 -0.53 -3.16 -9.85
N ILE A 303 -0.13 -4.08 -10.72
CA ILE A 303 -0.88 -5.29 -11.11
C ILE A 303 -1.17 -6.21 -9.92
N ARG A 304 -0.18 -6.45 -9.05
CA ARG A 304 -0.36 -7.31 -7.87
C ARG A 304 -1.39 -6.70 -6.92
N GLN A 305 -1.30 -5.41 -6.65
CA GLN A 305 -2.22 -4.73 -5.74
C GLN A 305 -3.64 -4.65 -6.31
N ALA A 306 -3.79 -4.34 -7.60
CA ALA A 306 -5.09 -4.40 -8.28
C ALA A 306 -5.73 -5.79 -8.19
N TRP A 307 -4.94 -6.84 -8.41
CA TRP A 307 -5.41 -8.23 -8.28
C TRP A 307 -5.81 -8.58 -6.84
N ILE A 308 -5.01 -8.18 -5.84
CA ILE A 308 -5.34 -8.40 -4.42
C ILE A 308 -6.62 -7.64 -4.04
N HIS A 309 -6.79 -6.41 -4.52
CA HIS A 309 -8.00 -5.64 -4.25
C HIS A 309 -9.25 -6.35 -4.79
N LEU A 310 -9.17 -6.89 -6.01
CA LEU A 310 -10.23 -7.70 -6.61
C LEU A 310 -10.45 -9.03 -5.88
N LEU A 311 -9.39 -9.72 -5.45
CA LEU A 311 -9.49 -10.93 -4.63
C LEU A 311 -10.38 -10.69 -3.40
N TYR A 312 -10.13 -9.60 -2.68
CA TYR A 312 -10.92 -9.22 -1.51
C TYR A 312 -12.33 -8.75 -1.88
N ALA A 313 -12.51 -8.07 -3.03
CA ALA A 313 -13.83 -7.70 -3.53
C ALA A 313 -14.70 -8.92 -3.87
N PHE A 314 -14.10 -10.04 -4.26
CA PHE A 314 -14.77 -11.34 -4.41
C PHE A 314 -14.87 -12.15 -3.09
N GLY A 315 -14.50 -11.55 -1.95
CA GLY A 315 -14.60 -12.17 -0.63
C GLY A 315 -13.48 -13.15 -0.29
N GLY A 316 -12.38 -13.12 -1.04
CA GLY A 316 -11.19 -13.93 -0.78
C GLY A 316 -10.20 -13.28 0.19
N THR A 317 -9.22 -14.06 0.62
CA THR A 317 -8.06 -13.60 1.40
C THR A 317 -6.77 -14.15 0.78
N LEU A 318 -5.62 -13.60 1.17
CA LEU A 318 -4.33 -14.16 0.75
C LEU A 318 -4.04 -15.51 1.43
N PHE A 319 -4.29 -15.57 2.73
CA PHE A 319 -4.03 -16.71 3.60
C PHE A 319 -5.20 -16.93 4.58
N SER A 320 -5.19 -18.07 5.26
CA SER A 320 -5.94 -18.30 6.50
C SER A 320 -5.52 -17.30 7.59
N GLU A 321 -6.34 -17.17 8.64
CA GLU A 321 -6.11 -16.25 9.76
C GLU A 321 -4.76 -16.47 10.47
N ASP A 322 -4.29 -17.71 10.55
CA ASP A 322 -2.97 -18.05 11.11
C ASP A 322 -1.81 -17.81 10.14
N GLY A 323 -2.09 -17.43 8.89
CA GLY A 323 -1.09 -17.19 7.85
C GLY A 323 -0.42 -18.44 7.29
N MET A 324 -0.88 -19.65 7.66
CA MET A 324 -0.22 -20.92 7.35
C MET A 324 -0.86 -21.71 6.20
N THR A 325 -2.04 -21.29 5.72
CA THR A 325 -2.69 -21.89 4.56
C THR A 325 -2.91 -20.83 3.48
N PRO A 326 -2.35 -20.97 2.27
CA PRO A 326 -2.63 -20.02 1.20
C PRO A 326 -4.03 -20.24 0.64
N THR A 327 -4.84 -19.18 0.59
CA THR A 327 -6.24 -19.19 0.13
C THR A 327 -6.44 -18.37 -1.15
N MET A 328 -5.45 -17.56 -1.53
CA MET A 328 -5.52 -16.66 -2.70
C MET A 328 -5.79 -17.36 -4.04
N HIS A 329 -5.51 -18.67 -4.11
CA HIS A 329 -5.68 -19.48 -5.31
C HIS A 329 -7.09 -20.12 -5.44
N GLU A 330 -7.95 -19.92 -4.43
CA GLU A 330 -9.31 -20.48 -4.39
C GLU A 330 -10.28 -19.73 -5.33
N GLU A 331 -11.56 -20.06 -5.27
CA GLU A 331 -12.60 -19.52 -6.16
C GLU A 331 -12.59 -17.98 -6.26
N PRO A 332 -12.45 -17.19 -5.17
CA PRO A 332 -12.33 -15.73 -5.28
C PRO A 332 -11.14 -15.27 -6.12
N GLY A 333 -9.99 -15.95 -6.01
CA GLY A 333 -8.80 -15.65 -6.83
C GLY A 333 -9.00 -16.01 -8.30
N ALA A 334 -9.72 -17.11 -8.58
CA ALA A 334 -10.12 -17.47 -9.93
C ALA A 334 -11.03 -16.39 -10.55
N LYS A 335 -12.02 -15.90 -9.80
CA LYS A 335 -12.93 -14.83 -10.23
C LYS A 335 -12.21 -13.50 -10.45
N ALA A 336 -11.33 -13.10 -9.54
CA ALA A 336 -10.51 -11.90 -9.69
C ALA A 336 -9.67 -11.97 -10.98
N THR A 337 -9.01 -13.10 -11.23
CA THR A 337 -8.20 -13.31 -12.43
C THR A 337 -9.05 -13.27 -13.70
N GLN A 338 -10.18 -13.99 -13.71
CA GLN A 338 -11.07 -14.05 -14.86
C GLN A 338 -11.71 -12.69 -15.16
N TRP A 339 -12.10 -11.93 -14.14
CA TRP A 339 -12.69 -10.60 -14.32
C TRP A 339 -11.73 -9.64 -15.03
N ILE A 340 -10.45 -9.64 -14.66
CA ILE A 340 -9.44 -8.81 -15.35
C ILE A 340 -9.27 -9.26 -16.80
N LEU A 341 -9.20 -10.57 -17.06
CA LEU A 341 -9.08 -11.12 -18.41
C LEU A 341 -10.28 -10.74 -19.30
N ASP A 342 -11.50 -10.82 -18.76
CA ASP A 342 -12.72 -10.48 -19.49
C ASP A 342 -12.76 -8.98 -19.84
N LEU A 343 -12.30 -8.10 -18.94
CA LEU A 343 -12.18 -6.67 -19.24
C LEU A 343 -11.07 -6.37 -20.24
N ILE A 344 -9.96 -7.11 -20.22
CA ILE A 344 -8.92 -6.98 -21.24
C ILE A 344 -9.45 -7.45 -22.61
N ASP A 345 -10.15 -8.58 -22.68
CA ASP A 345 -10.69 -9.13 -23.94
C ASP A 345 -11.76 -8.22 -24.57
N SER A 346 -12.61 -7.62 -23.74
CA SER A 346 -13.62 -6.66 -24.17
C SER A 346 -13.05 -5.27 -24.50
N GLY A 347 -11.80 -4.98 -24.11
CA GLY A 347 -11.16 -3.67 -24.25
C GLY A 347 -11.60 -2.65 -23.19
N GLY A 348 -12.33 -3.07 -22.16
CA GLY A 348 -12.65 -2.27 -20.97
C GLY A 348 -11.42 -1.88 -20.15
N VAL A 349 -10.34 -2.67 -20.23
CA VAL A 349 -8.99 -2.42 -19.69
C VAL A 349 -7.97 -2.66 -20.81
N ASP A 350 -6.94 -1.82 -20.91
CA ASP A 350 -5.81 -2.05 -21.82
C ASP A 350 -4.55 -2.33 -20.99
N TYR A 351 -4.03 -3.56 -21.12
CA TYR A 351 -2.81 -3.98 -20.43
C TYR A 351 -1.61 -3.07 -20.71
N ASN A 352 -1.51 -2.50 -21.90
CA ASN A 352 -0.36 -1.68 -22.30
C ASN A 352 -0.51 -0.20 -21.92
N MET A 353 -1.72 0.21 -21.53
CA MET A 353 -2.03 1.59 -21.15
C MET A 353 -1.73 1.78 -19.66
N GLN A 354 -0.45 1.78 -19.31
CA GLN A 354 0.05 2.03 -17.96
C GLN A 354 0.96 3.26 -17.94
N ALA A 355 1.12 3.88 -16.77
CA ALA A 355 2.12 4.92 -16.55
C ALA A 355 3.20 4.44 -15.57
N ALA A 356 4.44 4.88 -15.82
CA ALA A 356 5.49 4.76 -14.83
C ALA A 356 5.22 5.73 -13.66
N GLU A 357 5.74 5.42 -12.48
CA GLU A 357 5.65 6.28 -11.31
C GLU A 357 6.15 7.71 -11.61
N GLY A 358 5.40 8.72 -11.16
CA GLY A 358 5.67 10.12 -11.43
C GLY A 358 5.43 10.58 -12.87
N GLN A 359 4.79 9.77 -13.71
CA GLN A 359 4.28 10.18 -15.03
C GLN A 359 2.76 10.31 -14.99
N PRO A 360 2.16 11.25 -15.75
CA PRO A 360 0.72 11.39 -15.83
C PRO A 360 0.06 10.06 -16.21
N THR A 361 -0.95 9.62 -15.45
CA THR A 361 -1.67 8.37 -15.71
C THR A 361 -2.56 8.48 -16.96
N PRO A 362 -3.01 7.37 -17.56
CA PRO A 362 -4.05 7.40 -18.60
C PRO A 362 -5.26 8.25 -18.23
N PHE A 363 -5.74 8.15 -16.99
CA PHE A 363 -6.83 8.98 -16.48
C PHE A 363 -6.48 10.47 -16.50
N MET A 364 -5.28 10.85 -16.04
CA MET A 364 -4.82 12.24 -16.09
C MET A 364 -4.71 12.77 -17.51
N ARG A 365 -4.39 11.92 -18.49
CA ARG A 365 -4.33 12.29 -19.92
C ARG A 365 -5.71 12.31 -20.59
N GLY A 366 -6.78 11.95 -19.88
CA GLY A 366 -8.12 11.78 -20.47
C GLY A 366 -8.24 10.56 -21.38
N GLU A 367 -7.30 9.62 -21.29
CA GLU A 367 -7.29 8.36 -22.04
C GLU A 367 -7.99 7.22 -21.29
N ALA A 368 -8.38 7.43 -20.03
CA ALA A 368 -9.21 6.51 -19.25
C ALA A 368 -10.39 7.23 -18.58
N ALA A 369 -11.57 6.62 -18.58
CA ALA A 369 -12.77 7.21 -17.98
C ALA A 369 -12.85 6.99 -16.46
N MET A 370 -12.29 5.89 -15.97
CA MET A 370 -12.15 5.54 -14.57
C MET A 370 -10.71 5.12 -14.26
N GLN A 371 -10.28 5.23 -13.02
CA GLN A 371 -9.00 4.69 -12.55
C GLN A 371 -9.13 4.08 -11.16
N LEU A 372 -8.53 2.90 -10.95
CA LEU A 372 -8.22 2.42 -9.61
C LEU A 372 -7.02 3.22 -9.07
N LEU A 373 -7.31 4.18 -8.21
CA LEU A 373 -6.39 5.26 -7.84
C LEU A 373 -5.85 5.08 -6.43
N SER A 374 -4.60 5.46 -6.21
CA SER A 374 -4.02 5.70 -4.89
C SER A 374 -4.29 7.13 -4.44
N THR A 375 -4.58 7.35 -3.15
CA THR A 375 -4.77 8.69 -2.59
C THR A 375 -3.57 9.62 -2.80
N ALA A 376 -2.36 9.07 -2.94
CA ALA A 376 -1.14 9.84 -3.21
C ALA A 376 -1.18 10.59 -4.56
N ALA A 377 -2.07 10.19 -5.47
CA ALA A 377 -2.25 10.85 -6.76
C ALA A 377 -2.73 12.31 -6.65
N TRP A 378 -3.27 12.73 -5.49
CA TRP A 378 -3.69 14.13 -5.31
C TRP A 378 -2.57 15.14 -5.51
N ASN A 379 -1.36 14.83 -5.04
CA ASN A 379 -0.20 15.71 -5.20
C ASN A 379 0.22 15.82 -6.67
N ASP A 380 0.17 14.70 -7.38
CA ASP A 380 0.40 14.63 -8.83
C ASP A 380 -0.65 15.43 -9.60
N TRP A 381 -1.93 15.34 -9.21
CA TRP A 381 -3.00 16.14 -9.81
C TRP A 381 -2.79 17.63 -9.53
N SER A 382 -2.57 18.01 -8.28
CA SER A 382 -2.38 19.41 -7.88
C SER A 382 -1.23 20.10 -8.64
N THR A 383 -0.22 19.34 -9.06
CA THR A 383 0.96 19.86 -9.76
C THR A 383 0.87 19.73 -11.28
N MET A 384 0.42 18.59 -11.80
CA MET A 384 0.44 18.28 -13.23
C MET A 384 -0.90 18.47 -13.92
N MET A 385 -2.02 18.35 -13.20
CA MET A 385 -3.39 18.35 -13.74
C MET A 385 -4.40 18.96 -12.75
N PRO A 386 -4.23 20.24 -12.35
CA PRO A 386 -4.99 20.84 -11.25
C PRO A 386 -6.50 20.88 -11.49
N GLU A 387 -6.96 20.81 -12.74
CA GLU A 387 -8.39 20.69 -13.07
C GLU A 387 -9.06 19.45 -12.46
N LEU A 388 -8.31 18.37 -12.17
CA LEU A 388 -8.84 17.17 -11.50
C LEU A 388 -9.10 17.39 -10.01
N THR A 389 -8.54 18.46 -9.43
CA THR A 389 -8.74 18.85 -8.02
C THR A 389 -9.95 19.75 -7.82
N GLU A 390 -10.56 20.24 -8.91
CA GLU A 390 -11.74 21.09 -8.85
C GLU A 390 -12.98 20.30 -8.37
N ASP A 391 -13.79 20.93 -7.53
CA ASP A 391 -15.05 20.34 -7.09
C ASP A 391 -15.95 20.04 -8.30
N GLY A 392 -16.40 18.78 -8.38
CA GLY A 392 -17.21 18.30 -9.50
C GLY A 392 -16.43 17.80 -10.73
N ALA A 393 -15.10 17.88 -10.77
CA ALA A 393 -14.32 17.32 -11.89
C ALA A 393 -14.36 15.79 -11.91
N VAL A 394 -14.23 15.18 -10.72
CA VAL A 394 -14.24 13.73 -10.53
C VAL A 394 -15.33 13.29 -9.57
N GLY A 395 -15.74 12.03 -9.70
CA GLY A 395 -16.47 11.31 -8.66
C GLY A 395 -15.65 10.12 -8.17
N MET A 396 -16.05 9.56 -7.04
CA MET A 396 -15.31 8.51 -6.33
C MET A 396 -16.29 7.43 -5.85
N PHE A 397 -15.84 6.19 -5.85
CA PHE A 397 -16.54 5.07 -5.23
C PHE A 397 -15.55 3.99 -4.80
N LEU A 398 -15.90 3.26 -3.74
CA LEU A 398 -15.13 2.08 -3.32
C LEU A 398 -15.22 0.99 -4.37
N LEU A 399 -14.21 0.11 -4.46
CA LEU A 399 -14.31 -1.04 -5.37
C LEU A 399 -15.52 -1.88 -4.93
N PRO A 400 -16.55 -2.05 -5.78
CA PRO A 400 -17.74 -2.76 -5.38
C PRO A 400 -17.42 -4.25 -5.17
N GLY A 401 -18.19 -4.91 -4.31
CA GLY A 401 -18.06 -6.35 -4.11
C GLY A 401 -18.65 -7.16 -5.27
N GLY A 402 -18.05 -8.32 -5.54
CA GLY A 402 -18.64 -9.35 -6.38
C GLY A 402 -19.50 -10.31 -5.56
N ASP A 403 -20.47 -10.98 -6.17
CA ASP A 403 -21.30 -12.03 -5.55
C ASP A 403 -22.02 -11.62 -4.24
N GLY A 404 -22.34 -10.34 -4.09
CA GLY A 404 -23.03 -9.80 -2.90
C GLY A 404 -22.12 -9.54 -1.70
N ASN A 405 -20.79 -9.56 -1.89
CA ASN A 405 -19.84 -9.05 -0.89
C ASN A 405 -19.96 -7.54 -0.74
N ASP A 406 -19.52 -7.04 0.41
CA ASP A 406 -19.44 -5.59 0.67
C ASP A 406 -18.34 -4.93 -0.19
N PRO A 407 -18.49 -3.63 -0.53
CA PRO A 407 -17.42 -2.87 -1.14
C PRO A 407 -16.18 -2.82 -0.25
N VAL A 408 -15.01 -2.79 -0.88
CA VAL A 408 -13.72 -2.84 -0.18
C VAL A 408 -12.77 -1.76 -0.68
N MET A 409 -11.97 -1.24 0.23
CA MET A 409 -10.87 -0.33 -0.02
C MET A 409 -9.55 -1.05 0.28
N PHE A 410 -8.58 -0.94 -0.62
CA PHE A 410 -7.26 -1.51 -0.37
C PHE A 410 -6.41 -0.53 0.43
N GLN A 411 -5.73 -1.02 1.45
CA GLN A 411 -4.77 -0.30 2.27
C GLN A 411 -3.33 -0.73 1.95
N GLY A 412 -2.57 0.23 1.43
CA GLY A 412 -1.12 0.25 1.49
C GLY A 412 -0.65 1.29 2.50
N GLY A 413 0.63 1.65 2.41
CA GLY A 413 1.20 2.74 3.19
C GLY A 413 2.37 2.31 4.06
N THR A 414 2.62 3.10 5.09
CA THR A 414 3.77 2.99 5.97
C THR A 414 3.30 2.70 7.39
N THR A 415 3.88 1.66 7.98
CA THR A 415 3.79 1.37 9.41
C THR A 415 5.09 1.75 10.11
N VAL A 416 5.02 1.94 11.42
CA VAL A 416 6.17 2.16 12.30
C VAL A 416 6.19 1.10 13.40
N SER A 417 7.39 0.64 13.75
CA SER A 417 7.61 -0.40 14.76
C SER A 417 8.81 -0.05 15.63
N VAL A 418 8.79 -0.55 16.88
CA VAL A 418 9.99 -0.57 17.73
C VAL A 418 10.84 -1.78 17.37
N GLY A 419 12.16 -1.63 17.32
CA GLY A 419 13.08 -2.73 17.11
C GLY A 419 13.19 -3.62 18.35
N GLN A 420 12.86 -4.90 18.25
CA GLN A 420 12.90 -5.87 19.36
C GLN A 420 14.27 -5.99 20.03
N ARG A 421 15.35 -5.69 19.30
CA ARG A 421 16.74 -5.74 19.81
C ARG A 421 17.33 -4.38 20.16
N SER A 422 16.53 -3.31 20.09
CA SER A 422 16.94 -1.97 20.51
C SER A 422 17.47 -2.01 21.95
N GLN A 423 18.56 -1.27 22.19
CA GLN A 423 19.09 -1.03 23.53
C GLN A 423 18.49 0.24 24.16
N ASN A 424 17.65 0.96 23.41
CA ASN A 424 17.00 2.21 23.79
C ASN A 424 15.46 2.08 23.70
N GLN A 425 14.91 0.97 24.19
CA GLN A 425 13.49 0.60 24.03
C GLN A 425 12.53 1.73 24.43
N ASP A 426 12.73 2.35 25.60
CA ASP A 426 11.84 3.41 26.10
C ASP A 426 11.86 4.64 25.19
N ALA A 427 13.03 5.05 24.72
CA ALA A 427 13.19 6.21 23.85
C ALA A 427 12.65 5.91 22.43
N ALA A 428 12.83 4.69 21.93
CA ALA A 428 12.26 4.23 20.67
C ALA A 428 10.72 4.13 20.72
N ALA A 429 10.17 3.58 21.80
CA ALA A 429 8.73 3.52 22.06
C ALA A 429 8.12 4.92 22.13
N ALA A 430 8.79 5.87 22.80
CA ALA A 430 8.36 7.26 22.85
C ALA A 430 8.37 7.94 21.48
N LEU A 431 9.37 7.66 20.64
CA LEU A 431 9.39 8.19 19.26
C LEU A 431 8.26 7.58 18.41
N VAL A 432 7.95 6.29 18.58
CA VAL A 432 6.78 5.66 17.94
C VAL A 432 5.47 6.31 18.40
N GLN A 433 5.31 6.57 19.70
CA GLN A 433 4.16 7.32 20.24
C GLN A 433 4.08 8.72 19.64
N HIS A 434 5.22 9.40 19.51
CA HIS A 434 5.27 10.74 18.92
C HIS A 434 4.77 10.75 17.47
N PHE A 435 5.16 9.77 16.65
CA PHE A 435 4.62 9.65 15.28
C PHE A 435 3.11 9.36 15.23
N MET A 436 2.54 8.82 16.31
CA MET A 436 1.10 8.57 16.43
C MET A 436 0.34 9.75 17.03
N ASP A 437 1.03 10.82 17.46
CA ASP A 437 0.36 12.03 17.92
C ASP A 437 -0.51 12.60 16.79
N PRO A 438 -1.78 12.97 17.05
CA PRO A 438 -2.68 13.47 16.02
C PRO A 438 -2.12 14.63 15.18
N ALA A 439 -1.33 15.53 15.78
CA ALA A 439 -0.70 16.63 15.05
C ALA A 439 0.43 16.14 14.13
N MET A 440 1.21 15.15 14.56
CA MET A 440 2.26 14.54 13.75
C MET A 440 1.67 13.70 12.61
N LEU A 441 0.59 12.97 12.87
CA LEU A 441 -0.17 12.28 11.83
C LEU A 441 -0.71 13.26 10.79
N ALA A 442 -1.30 14.39 11.21
CA ALA A 442 -1.78 15.42 10.28
C ALA A 442 -0.63 16.00 9.44
N GLN A 443 0.46 16.42 10.10
CA GLN A 443 1.63 17.00 9.45
C GLN A 443 2.27 16.04 8.43
N GLY A 444 2.55 14.81 8.84
CA GLY A 444 3.21 13.82 7.99
C GLY A 444 2.36 13.43 6.78
N ASN A 445 1.07 13.22 6.97
CA ASN A 445 0.18 12.83 5.88
C ASN A 445 -0.12 13.96 4.90
N ALA A 446 -0.22 15.21 5.37
CA ALA A 446 -0.32 16.38 4.51
C ALA A 446 0.90 16.49 3.57
N ALA A 447 2.12 16.33 4.10
CA ALA A 447 3.36 16.37 3.31
C ALA A 447 3.45 15.22 2.28
N LEU A 448 2.86 14.07 2.60
CA LEU A 448 2.92 12.85 1.77
C LEU A 448 1.76 12.73 0.77
N GLY A 449 0.71 13.54 0.88
CA GLY A 449 -0.56 13.29 0.17
C GLY A 449 -1.20 11.95 0.57
N LYS A 450 -0.89 11.46 1.78
CA LYS A 450 -1.38 10.18 2.32
C LYS A 450 -2.54 10.42 3.29
N VAL A 451 -3.12 9.33 3.79
CA VAL A 451 -4.28 9.36 4.68
C VAL A 451 -3.85 8.97 6.10
N PRO A 452 -4.14 9.80 7.12
CA PRO A 452 -3.96 9.42 8.51
C PRO A 452 -4.77 8.16 8.87
N PRO A 453 -4.30 7.32 9.80
CA PRO A 453 -5.00 6.10 10.21
C PRO A 453 -6.27 6.36 11.03
N THR A 454 -6.59 7.61 11.32
CA THR A 454 -7.75 8.04 12.08
C THR A 454 -8.23 9.40 11.58
N ALA A 455 -9.54 9.65 11.69
CA ALA A 455 -10.13 10.96 11.44
C ALA A 455 -9.99 11.92 12.64
N ASP A 456 -9.59 11.42 13.82
CA ASP A 456 -9.38 12.25 15.02
C ASP A 456 -8.00 12.94 14.99
N ILE A 457 -7.89 13.92 14.11
CA ILE A 457 -6.68 14.72 13.87
C ILE A 457 -7.03 16.21 13.81
N PRO A 458 -6.06 17.12 14.04
CA PRO A 458 -6.25 18.53 13.73
C PRO A 458 -6.59 18.73 12.26
N GLU A 459 -7.65 19.51 11.99
CA GLU A 459 -8.03 19.87 10.63
C GLU A 459 -6.99 20.84 10.04
N THR A 460 -6.44 20.50 8.87
CA THR A 460 -5.55 21.37 8.10
C THR A 460 -6.09 21.55 6.68
N PRO A 461 -5.85 22.69 6.01
CA PRO A 461 -6.27 22.91 4.63
C PRO A 461 -5.80 21.80 3.69
N GLU A 462 -4.56 21.33 3.85
CA GLU A 462 -3.96 20.28 3.01
C GLU A 462 -4.71 18.95 3.09
N ILE A 463 -5.33 18.66 4.24
CA ILE A 463 -6.15 17.45 4.44
C ILE A 463 -7.59 17.70 4.01
N SER A 464 -8.19 18.82 4.42
CA SER A 464 -9.61 19.12 4.17
C SER A 464 -9.92 19.47 2.71
N GLU A 465 -8.96 20.06 1.99
CA GLU A 465 -9.12 20.39 0.56
C GLU A 465 -8.78 19.20 -0.34
N ASN A 466 -8.10 18.18 0.19
CA ASN A 466 -7.81 16.95 -0.52
C ASN A 466 -9.05 16.05 -0.52
N LEU A 467 -9.77 16.07 -1.65
CA LEU A 467 -11.01 15.30 -1.83
C LEU A 467 -10.78 13.78 -1.73
N LEU A 468 -9.60 13.29 -2.15
CA LEU A 468 -9.26 11.87 -2.06
C LEU A 468 -9.06 11.46 -0.60
N THR A 469 -8.33 12.27 0.18
CA THR A 469 -8.12 12.03 1.61
C THR A 469 -9.43 12.12 2.38
N SER A 470 -10.26 13.10 2.08
CA SER A 470 -11.58 13.25 2.74
C SER A 470 -12.48 12.05 2.47
N PHE A 471 -12.60 11.63 1.22
CA PHE A 471 -13.36 10.42 0.87
C PHE A 471 -12.80 9.17 1.58
N ALA A 472 -11.49 9.03 1.66
CA ALA A 472 -10.85 7.90 2.30
C ALA A 472 -11.09 7.86 3.82
N LEU A 473 -11.01 9.02 4.51
CA LEU A 473 -11.29 9.16 5.94
C LEU A 473 -12.74 8.78 6.29
N GLU A 474 -13.69 9.09 5.41
CA GLU A 474 -15.10 8.72 5.58
C GLU A 474 -15.36 7.20 5.46
N HIS A 475 -14.42 6.45 4.88
CA HIS A 475 -14.59 5.03 4.56
C HIS A 475 -13.49 4.13 5.15
N LEU A 476 -12.81 4.58 6.22
CA LEU A 476 -11.76 3.79 6.88
C LEU A 476 -12.23 2.39 7.32
N ASP A 477 -13.49 2.23 7.68
CA ASP A 477 -14.12 0.93 8.02
C ASP A 477 -14.13 -0.07 6.85
N LYS A 478 -13.90 0.41 5.62
CA LYS A 478 -13.83 -0.39 4.40
C LYS A 478 -12.41 -0.74 3.98
N ALA A 479 -11.39 -0.28 4.71
CA ALA A 479 -9.97 -0.53 4.43
C ALA A 479 -9.51 -1.98 4.73
N GLY A 480 -10.34 -2.99 4.47
CA GLY A 480 -10.08 -4.38 4.86
C GLY A 480 -9.16 -5.18 3.92
N ALA A 481 -8.83 -4.67 2.72
CA ALA A 481 -7.94 -5.37 1.80
C ALA A 481 -6.50 -4.89 1.96
N ALA A 482 -5.56 -5.81 2.22
CA ALA A 482 -4.15 -5.47 2.42
C ALA A 482 -3.22 -6.55 1.86
N GLU A 483 -1.97 -6.17 1.61
CA GLU A 483 -0.88 -7.14 1.50
C GLU A 483 -0.51 -7.70 2.89
N GLY A 484 0.06 -8.91 2.94
CA GLY A 484 0.56 -9.50 4.19
C GLY A 484 -0.18 -10.77 4.61
N GLY A 485 -0.35 -10.94 5.91
CA GLY A 485 -1.08 -12.06 6.52
C GLY A 485 -0.27 -13.33 6.76
N SER A 486 0.95 -13.46 6.23
CA SER A 486 1.83 -14.62 6.48
C SER A 486 3.27 -14.19 6.72
N ALA A 487 4.00 -14.90 7.59
CA ALA A 487 5.45 -14.71 7.76
C ALA A 487 6.25 -15.05 6.48
N ALA A 488 5.67 -15.82 5.56
CA ALA A 488 6.25 -16.11 4.25
C ALA A 488 6.03 -15.00 3.21
N TRP A 489 5.28 -13.95 3.54
CA TRP A 489 4.78 -12.96 2.57
C TRP A 489 5.89 -12.27 1.77
N MET A 490 7.04 -11.95 2.36
CA MET A 490 8.14 -11.28 1.64
C MET A 490 8.69 -12.10 0.48
N GLU A 491 8.69 -13.43 0.61
CA GLU A 491 9.12 -14.31 -0.46
C GLU A 491 8.03 -14.46 -1.54
N ILE A 492 6.78 -14.63 -1.11
CA ILE A 492 5.63 -14.80 -2.00
C ILE A 492 5.43 -13.54 -2.86
N ARG A 493 5.37 -12.36 -2.25
CA ARG A 493 5.14 -11.09 -2.96
C ARG A 493 6.18 -10.80 -4.04
N GLY A 494 7.43 -11.23 -3.83
CA GLY A 494 8.53 -11.01 -4.78
C GLY A 494 8.35 -11.79 -6.09
N ASN A 495 7.53 -12.83 -6.08
CA ASN A 495 7.31 -13.72 -7.21
C ASN A 495 5.84 -13.75 -7.69
N LEU A 496 4.92 -13.14 -6.94
CA LEU A 496 3.49 -13.15 -7.27
C LEU A 496 3.14 -12.33 -8.52
N GLN A 497 3.76 -11.15 -8.69
CA GLN A 497 3.44 -10.26 -9.81
C GLN A 497 3.74 -10.91 -11.17
N PRO A 498 4.91 -11.53 -11.41
CA PRO A 498 5.19 -12.22 -12.68
C PRO A 498 4.19 -13.35 -13.01
N ILE A 499 3.66 -14.06 -12.02
CA ILE A 499 2.65 -15.11 -12.23
C ILE A 499 1.35 -14.50 -12.74
N ILE A 500 0.90 -13.39 -12.15
CA ILE A 500 -0.30 -12.66 -12.60
C ILE A 500 -0.07 -12.11 -14.02
N GLU A 501 1.06 -11.46 -14.28
CA GLU A 501 1.41 -10.90 -15.60
C GLU A 501 1.46 -11.97 -16.69
N ALA A 502 1.96 -13.17 -16.40
CA ALA A 502 1.94 -14.28 -17.34
C ALA A 502 0.51 -14.65 -17.75
N CYS A 503 -0.45 -14.62 -16.82
CA CYS A 503 -1.87 -14.81 -17.14
C CYS A 503 -2.42 -13.68 -18.01
N LEU A 504 -2.25 -12.42 -17.58
CA LEU A 504 -2.82 -11.25 -18.24
C LEU A 504 -2.25 -11.03 -19.66
N THR A 505 -1.05 -11.55 -19.94
CA THR A 505 -0.41 -11.50 -21.27
C THR A 505 -0.62 -12.76 -22.11
N GLY A 506 -1.42 -13.71 -21.63
CA GLY A 506 -1.76 -14.95 -22.34
C GLY A 506 -0.65 -16.00 -22.40
N GLN A 507 0.36 -15.91 -21.53
CA GLN A 507 1.42 -16.89 -21.39
C GLN A 507 1.01 -18.07 -20.50
N ALA A 508 0.02 -17.87 -19.62
CA ALA A 508 -0.61 -18.89 -18.78
C ALA A 508 -2.14 -18.73 -18.79
N ASP A 509 -2.88 -19.80 -18.57
CA ASP A 509 -4.32 -19.74 -18.31
C ASP A 509 -4.61 -19.57 -16.81
N VAL A 510 -5.89 -19.35 -16.45
CA VAL A 510 -6.31 -19.15 -15.05
C VAL A 510 -5.94 -20.35 -14.18
N GLU A 511 -6.17 -21.58 -14.64
CA GLU A 511 -5.87 -22.79 -13.87
C GLU A 511 -4.38 -22.92 -13.55
N THR A 512 -3.52 -22.71 -14.56
CA THR A 512 -2.05 -22.70 -14.39
C THR A 512 -1.62 -21.61 -13.42
N THR A 513 -2.17 -20.40 -13.56
CA THR A 513 -1.86 -19.24 -12.71
C THR A 513 -2.15 -19.52 -11.25
N LEU A 514 -3.35 -20.04 -10.94
CA LEU A 514 -3.73 -20.38 -9.56
C LEU A 514 -2.89 -21.52 -8.99
N SER A 515 -2.54 -22.52 -9.82
CA SER A 515 -1.66 -23.62 -9.44
C SER A 515 -0.24 -23.13 -9.09
N GLU A 516 0.31 -22.20 -9.87
CA GLU A 516 1.61 -21.59 -9.62
C GLU A 516 1.60 -20.72 -8.37
N MET A 517 0.55 -19.90 -8.17
CA MET A 517 0.32 -19.14 -6.95
C MET A 517 0.30 -20.04 -5.71
N LYS A 518 -0.43 -21.15 -5.78
CA LYS A 518 -0.48 -22.14 -4.71
C LYS A 518 0.89 -22.75 -4.44
N THR A 519 1.58 -23.21 -5.50
CA THR A 519 2.89 -23.87 -5.39
C THR A 519 3.93 -22.94 -4.78
N LEU A 520 3.98 -21.69 -5.24
CA LEU A 520 4.84 -20.64 -4.69
C LEU A 520 4.59 -20.45 -3.18
N SER A 521 3.31 -20.38 -2.80
CA SER A 521 2.92 -20.10 -1.43
C SER A 521 3.16 -21.29 -0.50
N ASP A 522 2.76 -22.50 -0.90
CA ASP A 522 3.02 -23.74 -0.14
C ASP A 522 4.53 -23.93 0.10
N ASP A 523 5.34 -23.70 -0.94
CA ASP A 523 6.80 -23.84 -0.85
C ASP A 523 7.40 -22.84 0.14
N ALA A 524 7.01 -21.57 0.06
CA ALA A 524 7.47 -20.52 1.00
C ALA A 524 7.01 -20.80 2.43
N ILE A 525 5.75 -21.20 2.63
CA ILE A 525 5.20 -21.54 3.95
C ILE A 525 5.89 -22.78 4.54
N SER A 526 6.33 -23.74 3.74
CA SER A 526 7.02 -24.94 4.26
C SER A 526 8.40 -24.68 4.90
N ARG A 527 8.94 -23.45 4.76
CA ARG A 527 10.25 -23.04 5.27
C ARG A 527 10.20 -22.23 6.57
N ILE A 528 9.01 -21.82 6.98
CA ILE A 528 8.72 -21.19 8.28
C ILE A 528 8.10 -22.23 9.20
#